data_AF-A0A355H6L1-F1
#
_entry.id   AF-A0A355H6L1-F1
#
_cell.length_a   1.000
_cell.length_b   1.000
_cell.length_c   1.000
_cell.angle_alpha   90.00
_cell.angle_beta   90.00
_cell.angle_gamma   90.00
#
_symmetry.space_group_name_H-M   'P 1'
#
loop_
_entity.id
_entity.type
_entity.pdbx_description
1 polymer ?
#
loop_
_entity_poly.entity_id
_entity_poly.type
_entity_poly.pdbx_seq_one_letter_code
_entity_poly.pdbx_strand_id
1 'polypeptide(L)'
;NFRIAKQAFDSLKSEADWIVMEGAGSPAEINLQATDIVNMRMAEHAGAKVMLVGDIDRGGVFAWLKGTYDLIQDQHRFLLHGMLINKFRGDVSLLQPGIEQFNQIVPVPILGVIPWREMKLEDEDSQNLQSKIVPAAKLEVAIIRLPYISNFTDFDPLKQISGISVRFVKSVPDLESADLIIIPGSKNTLSDLRFLHESGIAEKLKQLCGRTWILGICGGFQMLGKAVNDPGNMESSGKSGTGDSESGLGLLSMTTVLAGNKKLVRREYQGQNWLKGLCWTGYEIHLGRTEFHENPQEPFVEPEAPLANESSLGVIERKQKIIGTYIHGWLESPEVIQKLLALLTSEPFDIPRSFQETKEREMDELALFLEEHCEVEKILQN
;
A
#
# COMPACT_ATOMS: atom_id res chain seq x y z
N ASN A 1 -21.30 -10.81 -8.96
CA ASN A 1 -20.38 -10.19 -7.97
C ASN A 1 -20.70 -10.63 -6.56
N PHE A 2 -21.89 -10.39 -5.99
CA PHE A 2 -22.17 -10.78 -4.60
C PHE A 2 -21.98 -12.29 -4.31
N ARG A 3 -22.44 -13.18 -5.21
CA ARG A 3 -22.19 -14.62 -5.07
C ARG A 3 -20.71 -14.97 -4.91
N ILE A 4 -19.83 -14.30 -5.66
CA ILE A 4 -18.38 -14.53 -5.63
C ILE A 4 -17.82 -14.03 -4.28
N ALA A 5 -18.25 -12.85 -3.81
CA ALA A 5 -17.85 -12.32 -2.51
C ALA A 5 -18.25 -13.27 -1.35
N LYS A 6 -19.48 -13.79 -1.38
CA LYS A 6 -19.94 -14.77 -0.39
C LYS A 6 -19.10 -16.06 -0.39
N GLN A 7 -18.83 -16.61 -1.58
CA GLN A 7 -17.98 -17.81 -1.70
C GLN A 7 -16.56 -17.57 -1.17
N ALA A 8 -15.98 -16.40 -1.45
CA ALA A 8 -14.68 -16.02 -0.92
C ALA A 8 -14.70 -15.91 0.62
N PHE A 9 -15.73 -15.28 1.18
CA PHE A 9 -15.92 -15.21 2.63
C PHE A 9 -16.13 -16.59 3.26
N ASP A 10 -17.00 -17.43 2.70
CA ASP A 10 -17.30 -18.77 3.24
C ASP A 10 -16.06 -19.67 3.24
N SER A 11 -15.20 -19.52 2.23
CA SER A 11 -13.89 -20.19 2.19
C SER A 11 -13.01 -19.72 3.34
N LEU A 12 -12.85 -18.39 3.51
CA LEU A 12 -12.01 -17.83 4.57
C LEU A 12 -12.53 -18.18 5.98
N LYS A 13 -13.85 -18.18 6.16
CA LYS A 13 -14.52 -18.55 7.42
C LYS A 13 -14.24 -19.97 7.86
N SER A 14 -13.90 -20.87 6.93
CA SER A 14 -13.51 -22.23 7.27
C SER A 14 -12.06 -22.36 7.79
N GLU A 15 -11.25 -21.32 7.62
CA GLU A 15 -9.80 -21.34 7.90
C GLU A 15 -9.38 -20.37 9.03
N ALA A 16 -10.26 -19.47 9.46
CA ALA A 16 -9.94 -18.41 10.42
C ALA A 16 -10.84 -18.45 11.66
N ASP A 17 -10.24 -18.25 12.84
CA ASP A 17 -10.97 -18.12 14.11
C ASP A 17 -11.73 -16.79 14.22
N TRP A 18 -11.17 -15.73 13.63
CA TRP A 18 -11.73 -14.38 13.60
C TRP A 18 -11.70 -13.83 12.18
N ILE A 19 -12.79 -13.18 11.77
CA ILE A 19 -12.84 -12.40 10.54
C ILE A 19 -13.28 -10.98 10.89
N VAL A 20 -12.39 -10.03 10.62
CA VAL A 20 -12.69 -8.61 10.64
C VAL A 20 -13.05 -8.18 9.23
N MET A 21 -14.24 -7.59 9.07
CA MET A 21 -14.70 -7.07 7.78
C MET A 21 -14.78 -5.56 7.84
N GLU A 22 -14.05 -4.90 6.95
CA GLU A 22 -14.16 -3.47 6.73
C GLU A 22 -15.16 -3.19 5.61
N GLY A 23 -16.17 -2.37 5.91
CA GLY A 23 -17.12 -1.89 4.90
C GLY A 23 -16.50 -0.76 4.08
N ALA A 24 -16.78 -0.72 2.77
CA ALA A 24 -16.32 0.37 1.92
C ALA A 24 -17.39 1.46 1.78
N GLY A 25 -16.96 2.72 1.88
CA GLY A 25 -17.85 3.87 1.78
C GLY A 25 -18.79 3.99 2.98
N SER A 26 -20.05 4.35 2.74
CA SER A 26 -21.06 4.40 3.81
C SER A 26 -22.05 3.22 3.72
N PRO A 27 -22.39 2.56 4.85
CA PRO A 27 -23.40 1.49 4.88
C PRO A 27 -24.83 2.01 4.60
N ALA A 28 -24.98 3.33 4.44
CA ALA A 28 -26.24 4.03 4.28
C ALA A 28 -26.34 4.83 2.96
N GLU A 29 -25.57 4.47 1.92
CA GLU A 29 -25.68 5.11 0.60
C GLU A 29 -27.00 4.74 -0.10
N ILE A 30 -28.03 5.56 0.12
CA ILE A 30 -29.41 5.35 -0.35
C ILE A 30 -29.47 5.02 -1.85
N ASN A 31 -28.61 5.66 -2.65
CA ASN A 31 -28.54 5.46 -4.10
C ASN A 31 -27.85 4.15 -4.53
N LEU A 32 -27.07 3.51 -3.66
CA LEU A 32 -26.34 2.28 -3.95
C LEU A 32 -26.85 1.04 -3.20
N GLN A 33 -27.80 1.19 -2.27
CA GLN A 33 -28.28 0.09 -1.40
C GLN A 33 -28.63 -1.21 -2.15
N ALA A 34 -29.28 -1.12 -3.31
CA ALA A 34 -29.66 -2.30 -4.10
C ALA A 34 -28.44 -3.09 -4.63
N THR A 35 -27.33 -2.41 -4.84
CA THR A 35 -26.09 -2.94 -5.43
C THR A 35 -24.93 -3.04 -4.45
N ASP A 36 -25.11 -2.57 -3.21
CA ASP A 36 -24.11 -2.67 -2.17
C ASP A 36 -23.87 -4.14 -1.82
N ILE A 37 -22.64 -4.59 -1.99
CA ILE A 37 -22.19 -5.94 -1.66
C ILE A 37 -21.11 -5.94 -0.57
N VAL A 38 -20.73 -4.78 -0.05
CA VAL A 38 -19.56 -4.58 0.80
C VAL A 38 -19.92 -4.20 2.23
N ASN A 39 -21.14 -3.69 2.49
CA ASN A 39 -21.60 -3.31 3.83
C ASN A 39 -22.64 -4.29 4.39
N MET A 40 -23.88 -3.83 4.64
CA MET A 40 -24.87 -4.53 5.47
C MET A 40 -25.31 -5.88 4.90
N ARG A 41 -25.38 -6.04 3.57
CA ARG A 41 -25.71 -7.34 2.95
C ARG A 41 -24.63 -8.38 3.17
N MET A 42 -23.36 -7.97 3.18
CA MET A 42 -22.26 -8.86 3.50
C MET A 42 -22.23 -9.17 5.00
N ALA A 43 -22.49 -8.18 5.86
CA ALA A 43 -22.65 -8.38 7.30
C ALA A 43 -23.77 -9.38 7.63
N GLU A 44 -24.91 -9.27 6.96
CA GLU A 44 -26.03 -10.21 7.09
C GLU A 44 -25.62 -11.63 6.70
N HIS A 45 -24.95 -11.81 5.55
CA HIS A 45 -24.45 -13.12 5.13
C HIS A 45 -23.42 -13.70 6.12
N ALA A 46 -22.54 -12.85 6.62
CA ALA A 46 -21.51 -13.24 7.58
C ALA A 46 -22.07 -13.60 8.96
N GLY A 47 -23.27 -13.09 9.29
CA GLY A 47 -23.77 -13.05 10.67
C GLY A 47 -22.92 -12.11 11.54
N ALA A 48 -22.35 -11.06 10.95
CA ALA A 48 -21.37 -10.20 11.61
C ALA A 48 -22.04 -9.19 12.54
N LYS A 49 -21.35 -8.89 13.63
CA LYS A 49 -21.62 -7.73 14.48
C LYS A 49 -21.04 -6.50 13.81
N VAL A 50 -21.87 -5.49 13.58
CA VAL A 50 -21.47 -4.27 12.88
C VAL A 50 -21.24 -3.16 13.89
N MET A 51 -20.08 -2.52 13.77
CA MET A 51 -19.69 -1.32 14.50
C MET A 51 -19.70 -0.13 13.55
N LEU A 52 -20.32 0.98 13.93
CA LEU A 52 -20.24 2.24 13.18
C LEU A 52 -19.21 3.16 13.81
N VAL A 53 -18.24 3.63 13.04
CA VAL A 53 -17.18 4.53 13.51
C VAL A 53 -17.41 5.92 12.92
N GLY A 54 -17.72 6.90 13.76
CA GLY A 54 -17.93 8.30 13.37
C GLY A 54 -16.69 9.15 13.62
N ASP A 55 -16.27 9.96 12.63
CA ASP A 55 -15.17 10.92 12.77
C ASP A 55 -15.70 12.25 13.33
N ILE A 56 -15.36 12.59 14.58
CA ILE A 56 -15.80 13.85 15.20
C ILE A 56 -15.00 15.07 14.73
N ASP A 57 -13.79 14.88 14.20
CA ASP A 57 -12.93 15.98 13.70
C ASP A 57 -13.58 16.66 12.49
N ARG A 58 -14.47 15.96 11.78
CA ARG A 58 -15.31 16.49 10.68
C ARG A 58 -16.54 17.29 11.16
N GLY A 59 -16.84 17.27 12.46
CA GLY A 59 -18.02 17.90 13.05
C GLY A 59 -19.32 17.13 12.82
N GLY A 60 -20.32 17.39 13.67
CA GLY A 60 -21.67 16.84 13.51
C GLY A 60 -21.80 15.33 13.74
N VAL A 61 -20.88 14.70 14.50
CA VAL A 61 -20.80 13.24 14.65
C VAL A 61 -22.11 12.57 15.07
N PHE A 62 -22.86 13.16 16.01
CA PHE A 62 -24.15 12.61 16.44
C PHE A 62 -25.20 12.66 15.32
N ALA A 63 -25.26 13.74 14.55
CA ALA A 63 -26.17 13.84 13.42
C ALA A 63 -25.80 12.81 12.33
N TRP A 64 -24.51 12.61 12.09
CA TRP A 64 -24.02 11.62 11.14
C TRP A 64 -24.33 10.19 11.58
N LEU A 65 -24.05 9.83 12.84
CA LEU A 65 -24.36 8.51 13.40
C LEU A 65 -25.86 8.22 13.37
N LYS A 66 -26.68 9.18 13.82
CA LYS A 66 -28.14 9.05 13.78
C LYS A 66 -28.66 8.92 12.36
N GLY A 67 -28.21 9.78 11.44
CA GLY A 67 -28.63 9.71 10.04
C GLY A 67 -28.26 8.38 9.40
N THR A 68 -27.06 7.86 9.68
CA THR A 68 -26.63 6.54 9.20
C THR A 68 -27.52 5.43 9.76
N TYR A 69 -27.78 5.44 11.07
CA TYR A 69 -28.69 4.50 11.73
C TYR A 69 -30.10 4.52 11.12
N ASP A 70 -30.67 5.72 10.92
CA ASP A 70 -32.02 5.90 10.37
C ASP A 70 -32.11 5.38 8.91
N LEU A 71 -31.04 5.53 8.13
CA LEU A 71 -30.98 5.14 6.72
C LEU A 71 -30.64 3.66 6.49
N ILE A 72 -30.06 2.98 7.48
CA ILE A 72 -29.90 1.53 7.45
C ILE A 72 -31.29 0.88 7.47
N GLN A 73 -31.51 -0.06 6.55
CA GLN A 73 -32.79 -0.76 6.40
C GLN A 73 -33.14 -1.51 7.68
N ASP A 74 -34.42 -1.52 8.05
CA ASP A 74 -34.91 -2.15 9.29
C ASP A 74 -34.42 -3.60 9.46
N GLN A 75 -34.38 -4.36 8.35
CA GLN A 75 -33.90 -5.74 8.33
C GLN A 75 -32.42 -5.90 8.70
N HIS A 76 -31.62 -4.84 8.66
CA HIS A 76 -30.19 -4.89 8.98
C HIS A 76 -29.84 -4.21 10.30
N ARG A 77 -30.76 -3.44 10.90
CA ARG A 77 -30.49 -2.69 12.13
C ARG A 77 -30.12 -3.58 13.31
N PHE A 78 -30.63 -4.81 13.35
CA PHE A 78 -30.29 -5.77 14.42
C PHE A 78 -28.82 -6.21 14.39
N LEU A 79 -28.12 -6.01 13.26
CA LEU A 79 -26.69 -6.30 13.14
C LEU A 79 -25.82 -5.22 13.78
N LEU A 80 -26.35 -4.02 14.02
CA LEU A 80 -25.61 -2.92 14.66
C LEU A 80 -25.48 -3.20 16.16
N HIS A 81 -24.25 -3.50 16.60
CA HIS A 81 -23.96 -3.83 18.00
C HIS A 81 -23.40 -2.66 18.79
N GLY A 82 -22.83 -1.67 18.11
CA GLY A 82 -22.30 -0.49 18.78
C GLY A 82 -21.79 0.58 17.82
N MET A 83 -21.43 1.71 18.41
CA MET A 83 -20.87 2.86 17.73
C MET A 83 -19.58 3.31 18.44
N LEU A 84 -18.63 3.84 17.68
CA LEU A 84 -17.41 4.47 18.19
C LEU A 84 -17.35 5.91 17.69
N ILE A 85 -16.88 6.81 18.55
CA ILE A 85 -16.55 8.19 18.16
C ILE A 85 -15.02 8.28 18.06
N ASN A 86 -14.51 8.55 16.87
CA ASN A 86 -13.07 8.60 16.58
C ASN A 86 -12.57 10.04 16.50
N LYS A 87 -11.28 10.24 16.78
CA LYS A 87 -10.52 11.50 16.68
C LYS A 87 -11.02 12.62 17.59
N PHE A 88 -11.48 12.28 18.80
CA PHE A 88 -11.89 13.29 19.77
C PHE A 88 -10.71 14.14 20.26
N ARG A 89 -10.85 15.47 20.26
CA ARG A 89 -9.81 16.38 20.76
C ARG A 89 -10.26 17.03 22.06
N GLY A 90 -9.42 16.94 23.10
CA GLY A 90 -9.66 17.54 24.41
C GLY A 90 -10.10 16.52 25.46
N ASP A 91 -10.76 17.00 26.51
CA ASP A 91 -11.23 16.18 27.62
C ASP A 91 -12.53 15.44 27.24
N VAL A 92 -12.45 14.11 27.15
CA VAL A 92 -13.56 13.21 26.77
C VAL A 92 -14.76 13.37 27.71
N SER A 93 -14.54 13.74 28.98
CA SER A 93 -15.63 13.93 29.95
C SER A 93 -16.63 15.01 29.53
N LEU A 94 -16.19 15.97 28.70
CA LEU A 94 -17.05 17.02 28.16
C LEU A 94 -18.07 16.49 27.13
N LEU A 95 -17.79 15.34 26.51
CA LEU A 95 -18.68 14.72 25.53
C LEU A 95 -19.76 13.85 26.19
N GLN A 96 -19.55 13.43 27.44
CA GLN A 96 -20.40 12.48 28.16
C GLN A 96 -21.90 12.89 28.19
N PRO A 97 -22.27 14.16 28.49
CA PRO A 97 -23.69 14.56 28.47
C PRO A 97 -24.33 14.44 27.08
N GLY A 98 -23.54 14.64 26.01
CA GLY A 98 -24.00 14.48 24.63
C GLY A 98 -24.24 13.02 24.27
N ILE A 99 -23.37 12.12 24.74
CA ILE A 99 -23.53 10.66 24.58
C ILE A 99 -24.79 10.17 25.29
N GLU A 100 -25.04 10.64 26.51
CA GLU A 100 -26.23 10.28 27.26
C GLU A 100 -27.52 10.71 26.56
N GLN A 101 -27.56 11.93 26.01
CA GLN A 101 -28.68 12.40 25.20
C GLN A 101 -28.85 11.60 23.91
N PHE A 102 -27.73 11.24 23.25
CA PHE A 102 -27.75 10.45 22.03
C PHE A 102 -28.30 9.03 22.24
N ASN A 103 -27.88 8.37 23.32
CA ASN A 103 -28.35 7.03 23.67
C ASN A 103 -29.86 6.98 23.99
N GLN A 104 -30.51 8.11 24.26
CA GLN A 104 -31.97 8.20 24.42
C GLN A 104 -32.72 8.19 23.09
N ILE A 105 -32.08 8.57 21.98
CA ILE A 105 -32.71 8.71 20.66
C ILE A 105 -32.28 7.63 19.66
N VAL A 106 -31.14 6.98 19.88
CA VAL A 106 -30.63 5.88 19.05
C VAL A 106 -30.42 4.65 19.94
N PRO A 107 -31.10 3.52 19.68
CA PRO A 107 -31.04 2.32 20.52
C PRO A 107 -29.81 1.44 20.22
N VAL A 108 -28.67 2.07 19.91
CA VAL A 108 -27.38 1.40 19.67
C VAL A 108 -26.34 2.12 20.54
N PRO A 109 -25.61 1.40 21.41
CA PRO A 109 -24.73 2.05 22.38
C PRO A 109 -23.48 2.62 21.70
N ILE A 110 -23.03 3.78 22.19
CA ILE A 110 -21.66 4.24 21.96
C ILE A 110 -20.75 3.46 22.92
N LEU A 111 -19.87 2.61 22.37
CA LEU A 111 -18.97 1.72 23.12
C LEU A 111 -17.57 2.30 23.32
N GLY A 112 -17.31 3.52 22.83
CA GLY A 112 -16.00 4.14 23.00
C GLY A 112 -15.90 5.51 22.36
N VAL A 113 -15.03 6.34 22.93
CA VAL A 113 -14.62 7.63 22.39
C VAL A 113 -13.11 7.63 22.31
N ILE A 114 -12.59 7.50 21.10
CA ILE A 114 -11.16 7.39 20.81
C ILE A 114 -10.59 8.81 20.69
N PRO A 115 -9.69 9.23 21.59
CA PRO A 115 -9.03 10.51 21.47
C PRO A 115 -8.12 10.55 20.23
N TRP A 116 -7.93 11.75 19.69
CA TRP A 116 -6.95 11.97 18.64
C TRP A 116 -5.55 11.85 19.22
N ARG A 117 -4.74 11.00 18.60
CA ARG A 117 -3.31 10.84 18.89
C ARG A 117 -2.58 10.68 17.57
N GLU A 118 -1.36 11.22 17.52
CA GLU A 118 -0.44 10.93 16.42
C GLU A 118 0.17 9.54 16.63
N MET A 119 0.02 8.66 15.63
CA MET A 119 0.57 7.30 15.62
C MET A 119 1.34 7.08 14.33
N LYS A 120 2.40 6.27 14.37
CA LYS A 120 3.24 6.00 13.20
C LYS A 120 2.83 4.69 12.54
N LEU A 121 1.58 4.66 12.08
CA LEU A 121 1.05 3.56 11.29
C LEU A 121 1.41 3.74 9.82
N GLU A 122 1.50 2.62 9.09
CA GLU A 122 1.66 2.66 7.65
C GLU A 122 0.43 3.29 6.99
N ASP A 123 0.65 3.92 5.84
CA ASP A 123 -0.45 4.44 5.03
C ASP A 123 -1.34 3.26 4.56
N GLU A 124 -2.66 3.42 4.54
CA GLU A 124 -3.60 2.37 4.13
C GLU A 124 -4.10 2.56 2.68
N ASP A 125 -4.30 3.81 2.26
CA ASP A 125 -4.71 4.17 0.91
C ASP A 125 -3.74 5.16 0.25
N SER A 126 -3.51 4.93 -1.03
CA SER A 126 -2.76 5.76 -1.98
C SER A 126 -3.26 7.23 -2.07
N GLN A 127 -4.50 7.50 -1.65
CA GLN A 127 -5.03 8.87 -1.59
C GLN A 127 -4.32 9.72 -0.52
N ASN A 128 -3.96 9.10 0.61
CA ASN A 128 -3.40 9.77 1.78
C ASN A 128 -1.88 9.67 1.89
N LEU A 129 -1.17 9.25 0.82
CA LEU A 129 0.30 9.13 0.82
C LEU A 129 0.98 10.37 1.36
N GLN A 130 1.65 10.21 2.51
CA GLN A 130 2.34 11.30 3.17
C GLN A 130 3.83 11.32 2.79
N SER A 131 4.32 12.50 2.43
CA SER A 131 5.76 12.73 2.27
C SER A 131 6.39 13.02 3.63
N LYS A 132 7.62 12.54 3.85
CA LYS A 132 8.44 12.91 5.00
C LYS A 132 9.50 13.91 4.55
N ILE A 133 9.27 15.19 4.81
CA ILE A 133 10.24 16.24 4.49
C ILE A 133 11.16 16.45 5.68
N VAL A 134 12.45 16.23 5.47
CA VAL A 134 13.49 16.52 6.47
C VAL A 134 14.28 17.74 6.01
N PRO A 135 14.26 18.87 6.74
CA PRO A 135 15.08 20.02 6.41
C PRO A 135 16.57 19.65 6.40
N ALA A 136 17.29 20.06 5.34
CA ALA A 136 18.71 19.74 5.15
C ALA A 136 18.99 18.22 5.25
N ALA A 137 18.17 17.41 4.58
CA ALA A 137 18.37 15.97 4.49
C ALA A 137 19.73 15.64 3.88
N LYS A 138 20.32 14.54 4.37
CA LYS A 138 21.55 13.96 3.81
C LYS A 138 21.30 13.21 2.50
N LEU A 139 20.06 12.78 2.29
CA LEU A 139 19.62 12.05 1.10
C LEU A 139 18.18 12.44 0.76
N GLU A 140 17.95 12.72 -0.51
CA GLU A 140 16.64 13.06 -1.08
C GLU A 140 16.12 11.90 -1.95
N VAL A 141 14.98 11.33 -1.55
CA VAL A 141 14.30 10.25 -2.27
C VAL A 141 13.01 10.78 -2.88
N ALA A 142 12.87 10.65 -4.20
CA ALA A 142 11.65 10.99 -4.93
C ALA A 142 10.93 9.71 -5.38
N ILE A 143 9.74 9.46 -4.86
CA ILE A 143 8.87 8.35 -5.28
C ILE A 143 7.84 8.92 -6.23
N ILE A 144 7.78 8.40 -7.47
CA ILE A 144 6.80 8.86 -8.44
C ILE A 144 5.41 8.40 -8.00
N ARG A 145 4.50 9.35 -7.76
CA ARG A 145 3.11 9.08 -7.40
C ARG A 145 2.31 8.75 -8.66
N LEU A 146 2.41 7.50 -9.06
CA LEU A 146 1.65 6.93 -10.18
C LEU A 146 0.14 6.96 -9.89
N PRO A 147 -0.71 7.21 -10.91
CA PRO A 147 -2.17 7.11 -10.77
C PRO A 147 -2.66 5.77 -10.21
N TYR A 148 -2.04 4.66 -10.60
CA TYR A 148 -2.40 3.31 -10.15
C TYR A 148 -1.33 2.68 -9.25
N ILE A 149 -0.63 3.50 -8.45
CA ILE A 149 0.37 3.05 -7.48
C ILE A 149 -0.14 1.91 -6.59
N SER A 150 0.73 0.93 -6.34
CA SER A 150 0.51 -0.20 -5.42
C SER A 150 1.71 -0.38 -4.49
N ASN A 151 1.50 -1.14 -3.40
CA ASN A 151 2.55 -1.52 -2.46
C ASN A 151 3.42 -0.32 -2.00
N PHE A 152 2.78 0.83 -1.81
CA PHE A 152 3.46 2.08 -1.49
C PHE A 152 4.13 2.08 -0.10
N THR A 153 3.78 1.11 0.75
CA THR A 153 4.43 0.85 2.04
C THR A 153 5.83 0.25 1.90
N ASP A 154 6.22 -0.26 0.72
CA ASP A 154 7.59 -0.73 0.43
C ASP A 154 8.67 0.30 0.76
N PHE A 155 8.29 1.59 0.82
CA PHE A 155 9.21 2.71 1.02
C PHE A 155 9.14 3.31 2.43
N ASP A 156 8.25 2.82 3.30
CA ASP A 156 8.14 3.27 4.68
C ASP A 156 9.43 3.07 5.49
N PRO A 157 10.23 2.00 5.28
CA PRO A 157 11.55 1.89 5.89
C PRO A 157 12.46 3.10 5.63
N LEU A 158 12.42 3.70 4.42
CA LEU A 158 13.18 4.91 4.11
C LEU A 158 12.66 6.13 4.88
N LYS A 159 11.34 6.22 5.09
CA LYS A 159 10.74 7.26 5.95
C LYS A 159 11.13 7.10 7.41
N GLN A 160 11.52 5.92 7.89
CA GLN A 160 11.89 5.75 9.29
C GLN A 160 13.34 6.16 9.60
N ILE A 161 14.20 6.27 8.59
CA ILE A 161 15.62 6.61 8.76
C ILE A 161 15.79 8.12 8.92
N SER A 162 16.55 8.52 9.94
CA SER A 162 16.87 9.92 10.20
C SER A 162 17.85 10.47 9.15
N GLY A 163 17.57 11.68 8.65
CA GLY A 163 18.38 12.32 7.61
C GLY A 163 18.00 11.96 6.18
N ILE A 164 17.02 11.08 5.97
CA ILE A 164 16.42 10.82 4.64
C ILE A 164 15.11 11.60 4.52
N SER A 165 15.00 12.37 3.44
CA SER A 165 13.77 13.03 3.02
C SER A 165 13.11 12.21 1.91
N VAL A 166 11.83 11.90 2.05
CA VAL A 166 11.07 11.07 1.11
C VAL A 166 9.87 11.87 0.60
N ARG A 167 9.81 12.09 -0.72
CA ARG A 167 8.77 12.87 -1.38
C ARG A 167 8.00 12.05 -2.39
N PHE A 168 6.67 12.11 -2.33
CA PHE A 168 5.81 11.64 -3.40
C PHE A 168 5.61 12.73 -4.44
N VAL A 169 6.11 12.50 -5.65
CA VAL A 169 6.19 13.52 -6.71
C VAL A 169 5.26 13.20 -7.86
N LYS A 170 4.65 14.24 -8.45
CA LYS A 170 3.78 14.13 -9.64
C LYS A 170 4.30 14.91 -10.84
N SER A 171 5.40 15.66 -10.68
CA SER A 171 5.87 16.61 -11.69
C SER A 171 7.38 16.57 -11.87
N VAL A 172 7.85 16.97 -13.06
CA VAL A 172 9.26 16.94 -13.47
C VAL A 172 10.19 17.77 -12.57
N PRO A 173 9.84 19.02 -12.16
CA PRO A 173 10.72 19.85 -11.33
C PRO A 173 11.17 19.20 -10.03
N ASP A 174 10.35 18.32 -9.46
CA ASP A 174 10.61 17.70 -8.15
C ASP A 174 11.66 16.57 -8.23
N LEU A 175 12.04 16.14 -9.44
CA LEU A 175 12.99 15.04 -9.67
C LEU A 175 14.46 15.47 -9.67
N GLU A 176 14.76 16.74 -9.90
CA GLU A 176 16.14 17.20 -10.13
C GLU A 176 17.03 17.15 -8.89
N SER A 177 16.42 17.28 -7.71
CA SER A 177 17.12 17.31 -6.43
C SER A 177 17.22 15.93 -5.76
N ALA A 178 16.74 14.87 -6.41
CA ALA A 178 16.73 13.54 -5.84
C ALA A 178 18.08 12.81 -6.05
N ASP A 179 18.55 12.12 -5.03
CA ASP A 179 19.67 11.18 -5.09
C ASP A 179 19.20 9.80 -5.56
N LEU A 180 17.95 9.45 -5.22
CA LEU A 180 17.26 8.24 -5.64
C LEU A 180 15.85 8.58 -6.13
N ILE A 181 15.53 8.12 -7.33
CA ILE A 181 14.17 8.17 -7.89
C ILE A 181 13.59 6.77 -7.90
N ILE A 182 12.37 6.62 -7.39
CA ILE A 182 11.68 5.34 -7.29
C ILE A 182 10.44 5.34 -8.19
N ILE A 183 10.35 4.33 -9.05
CA ILE A 183 9.15 3.97 -9.81
C ILE A 183 8.50 2.79 -9.06
N PRO A 184 7.39 3.02 -8.34
CA PRO A 184 6.77 2.01 -7.50
C PRO A 184 6.01 0.95 -8.31
N GLY A 185 5.46 -0.05 -7.64
CA GLY A 185 4.55 -1.02 -8.26
C GLY A 185 3.29 -0.34 -8.80
N SER A 186 2.67 -0.95 -9.81
CA SER A 186 1.44 -0.46 -10.43
C SER A 186 0.38 -1.57 -10.51
N LYS A 187 -0.91 -1.20 -10.35
CA LYS A 187 -2.05 -2.08 -10.66
C LYS A 187 -2.50 -1.99 -12.12
N ASN A 188 -1.99 -1.02 -12.88
CA ASN A 188 -2.27 -0.80 -14.30
C ASN A 188 -1.05 -0.17 -14.97
N THR A 189 -0.09 -1.03 -15.31
CA THR A 189 1.25 -0.66 -15.75
C THR A 189 1.22 0.13 -17.05
N LEU A 190 0.34 -0.22 -17.98
CA LEU A 190 0.19 0.49 -19.27
C LEU A 190 -0.35 1.91 -19.07
N SER A 191 -1.35 2.09 -18.21
CA SER A 191 -1.91 3.44 -17.96
C SER A 191 -0.92 4.33 -17.22
N ASP A 192 -0.16 3.77 -16.28
CA ASP A 192 0.89 4.50 -15.58
C ASP A 192 2.07 4.84 -16.51
N LEU A 193 2.44 3.98 -17.47
CA LEU A 193 3.41 4.32 -18.52
C LEU A 193 2.96 5.52 -19.36
N ARG A 194 1.70 5.53 -19.79
CA ARG A 194 1.14 6.69 -20.53
C ARG A 194 1.23 7.96 -19.71
N PHE A 195 0.86 7.89 -18.43
CA PHE A 195 1.03 9.02 -17.52
C PHE A 195 2.48 9.52 -17.44
N LEU A 196 3.46 8.62 -17.34
CA LEU A 196 4.89 9.00 -17.33
C LEU A 196 5.31 9.71 -18.62
N HIS A 197 4.83 9.25 -19.78
CA HIS A 197 5.10 9.90 -21.07
C HIS A 197 4.41 11.26 -21.18
N GLU A 198 3.11 11.33 -20.89
CA GLU A 198 2.27 12.54 -21.00
C GLU A 198 2.71 13.65 -20.04
N SER A 199 3.16 13.29 -18.84
CA SER A 199 3.69 14.24 -17.84
C SER A 199 5.11 14.74 -18.11
N GLY A 200 5.80 14.16 -19.10
CA GLY A 200 7.21 14.44 -19.38
C GLY A 200 8.20 13.82 -18.37
N ILE A 201 7.71 13.08 -17.38
CA ILE A 201 8.57 12.38 -16.40
C ILE A 201 9.44 11.33 -17.09
N ALA A 202 8.90 10.60 -18.08
CA ALA A 202 9.65 9.60 -18.83
C ALA A 202 10.92 10.19 -19.49
N GLU A 203 10.80 11.34 -20.13
CA GLU A 203 11.95 12.02 -20.75
C GLU A 203 12.92 12.56 -19.69
N LYS A 204 12.42 13.04 -18.55
CA LYS A 204 13.29 13.46 -17.46
C LYS A 204 14.10 12.29 -16.88
N LEU A 205 13.49 11.12 -16.71
CA LEU A 205 14.17 9.92 -16.22
C LEU A 205 15.29 9.49 -17.18
N LYS A 206 15.04 9.53 -18.50
CA LYS A 206 16.08 9.28 -19.51
C LYS A 206 17.24 10.26 -19.42
N GLN A 207 16.99 11.54 -19.16
CA GLN A 207 18.05 12.55 -18.97
C GLN A 207 18.85 12.36 -17.68
N LEU A 208 18.23 11.81 -16.64
CA LEU A 208 18.87 11.53 -15.34
C LEU A 208 19.57 10.17 -15.29
N CYS A 209 19.35 9.31 -16.29
CA CYS A 209 20.04 8.03 -16.45
C CYS A 209 21.57 8.20 -16.36
N GLY A 210 22.22 7.42 -15.51
CA GLY A 210 23.66 7.48 -15.22
C GLY A 210 24.08 8.63 -14.29
N ARG A 211 23.20 9.59 -14.02
CA ARG A 211 23.45 10.72 -13.09
C ARG A 211 22.84 10.46 -11.71
N THR A 212 21.57 10.07 -11.68
CA THR A 212 20.80 9.78 -10.47
C THR A 212 20.44 8.29 -10.43
N TRP A 213 20.35 7.70 -9.24
CA TRP A 213 19.91 6.31 -9.12
C TRP A 213 18.40 6.21 -9.38
N ILE A 214 17.99 5.22 -10.18
CA ILE A 214 16.59 4.93 -10.49
C ILE A 214 16.28 3.51 -10.04
N LEU A 215 15.30 3.35 -9.16
CA LEU A 215 14.81 2.07 -8.66
C LEU A 215 13.40 1.81 -9.19
N GLY A 216 13.21 0.73 -9.96
CA GLY A 216 11.90 0.22 -10.34
C GLY A 216 11.51 -1.00 -9.52
N ILE A 217 10.29 -1.03 -8.99
CA ILE A 217 9.74 -2.21 -8.27
C ILE A 217 8.50 -2.73 -8.99
N CYS A 218 8.45 -4.04 -9.24
CA CYS A 218 7.33 -4.75 -9.86
C CYS A 218 6.86 -4.07 -11.16
N GLY A 219 5.66 -3.49 -11.22
CA GLY A 219 5.21 -2.69 -12.36
C GLY A 219 6.23 -1.62 -12.76
N GLY A 220 6.77 -0.86 -11.80
CA GLY A 220 7.84 0.11 -12.06
C GLY A 220 9.13 -0.51 -12.61
N PHE A 221 9.47 -1.74 -12.23
CA PHE A 221 10.57 -2.48 -12.86
C PHE A 221 10.24 -2.77 -14.34
N GLN A 222 9.04 -3.26 -14.63
CA GLN A 222 8.59 -3.52 -16.01
C GLN A 222 8.66 -2.27 -16.88
N MET A 223 8.29 -1.11 -16.34
CA MET A 223 8.34 0.19 -17.03
C MET A 223 9.75 0.60 -17.44
N LEU A 224 10.80 0.16 -16.74
CA LEU A 224 12.19 0.47 -17.10
C LEU A 224 12.60 -0.14 -18.44
N GLY A 225 11.90 -1.17 -18.92
CA GLY A 225 12.19 -1.87 -20.17
C GLY A 225 11.86 -1.07 -21.43
N LYS A 226 12.01 -1.70 -22.59
CA LYS A 226 11.68 -1.16 -23.92
C LYS A 226 10.17 -1.14 -24.19
N ALA A 227 9.42 -2.11 -23.68
CA ALA A 227 7.97 -2.21 -23.86
C ALA A 227 7.31 -3.10 -22.80
N VAL A 228 6.03 -2.83 -22.52
CA VAL A 228 5.14 -3.69 -21.73
C VAL A 228 3.92 -4.03 -22.58
N ASN A 229 3.64 -5.32 -22.76
CA ASN A 229 2.53 -5.82 -23.57
C ASN A 229 1.50 -6.53 -22.68
N ASP A 230 0.22 -6.23 -22.85
CA ASP A 230 -0.91 -6.88 -22.18
C ASP A 230 -1.91 -7.45 -23.22
N PRO A 231 -1.53 -8.49 -23.98
CA PRO A 231 -2.39 -9.06 -25.03
C PRO A 231 -3.67 -9.69 -24.49
N GLY A 232 -3.71 -10.04 -23.20
CA GLY A 232 -4.87 -10.60 -22.52
C GLY A 232 -5.74 -9.56 -21.83
N ASN A 233 -5.32 -8.29 -21.84
CA ASN A 233 -5.96 -7.20 -21.11
C ASN A 233 -6.19 -7.53 -19.62
N MET A 234 -5.17 -8.14 -19.00
CA MET A 234 -5.24 -8.75 -17.68
C MET A 234 -5.30 -7.73 -16.55
N GLU A 235 -4.75 -6.52 -16.75
CA GLU A 235 -4.76 -5.46 -15.73
C GLU A 235 -5.95 -4.51 -15.89
N SER A 236 -6.55 -4.40 -17.08
CA SER A 236 -7.75 -3.57 -17.24
C SER A 236 -9.01 -4.34 -16.83
N SER A 237 -9.65 -3.88 -15.77
CA SER A 237 -10.96 -4.35 -15.34
C SER A 237 -12.07 -3.80 -16.25
N GLY A 238 -12.00 -4.06 -17.56
CA GLY A 238 -13.02 -3.72 -18.54
C GLY A 238 -13.23 -2.22 -18.76
N LYS A 239 -12.98 -1.77 -19.99
CA LYS A 239 -13.23 -0.41 -20.52
C LYS A 239 -12.12 0.63 -20.33
N SER A 240 -10.93 0.36 -20.85
CA SER A 240 -10.24 1.41 -21.61
C SER A 240 -9.80 0.82 -22.95
N GLY A 241 -10.31 1.37 -24.06
CA GLY A 241 -9.97 0.96 -25.44
C GLY A 241 -8.58 1.43 -25.84
N THR A 242 -7.61 1.27 -24.95
CA THR A 242 -6.27 1.82 -25.04
C THR A 242 -5.33 0.63 -25.16
N GLY A 243 -4.58 0.56 -26.27
CA GLY A 243 -4.02 -0.67 -26.83
C GLY A 243 -3.27 -1.61 -25.89
N ASP A 244 -3.10 -2.84 -26.36
CA ASP A 244 -2.52 -4.00 -25.66
C ASP A 244 -1.00 -3.89 -25.43
N SER A 245 -0.42 -2.70 -25.59
CA SER A 245 1.03 -2.48 -25.50
C SER A 245 1.34 -0.99 -25.30
N GLU A 246 2.37 -0.71 -24.52
CA GLU A 246 2.94 0.63 -24.36
C GLU A 246 4.47 0.59 -24.44
N SER A 247 5.05 1.65 -25.02
CA SER A 247 6.50 1.84 -25.01
C SER A 247 6.96 2.05 -23.57
N GLY A 248 7.95 1.28 -23.14
CA GLY A 248 8.60 1.49 -21.85
C GLY A 248 9.55 2.69 -21.89
N LEU A 249 10.26 2.90 -20.78
CA LEU A 249 11.23 3.99 -20.63
C LEU A 249 12.52 3.75 -21.42
N GLY A 250 12.79 2.51 -21.83
CA GLY A 250 13.97 2.12 -22.60
C GLY A 250 15.27 2.23 -21.80
N LEU A 251 15.18 2.24 -20.47
CA LEU A 251 16.32 2.37 -19.57
C LEU A 251 17.05 1.05 -19.39
N LEU A 252 16.34 -0.08 -19.47
CA LEU A 252 16.89 -1.43 -19.47
C LEU A 252 16.56 -2.14 -20.79
N SER A 253 17.50 -2.96 -21.28
CA SER A 253 17.31 -3.77 -22.49
C SER A 253 16.49 -5.03 -22.20
N MET A 254 15.21 -4.83 -21.90
CA MET A 254 14.26 -5.90 -21.58
C MET A 254 12.85 -5.55 -22.06
N THR A 255 11.98 -6.54 -22.20
CA THR A 255 10.56 -6.35 -22.50
C THR A 255 9.71 -7.22 -21.59
N THR A 256 8.52 -6.74 -21.24
CA THR A 256 7.59 -7.48 -20.38
C THR A 256 6.33 -7.85 -21.16
N VAL A 257 5.85 -9.06 -20.95
CA VAL A 257 4.53 -9.50 -21.41
C VAL A 257 3.70 -9.88 -20.19
N LEU A 258 2.59 -9.17 -19.95
CA LEU A 258 1.60 -9.43 -18.91
C LEU A 258 0.72 -10.61 -19.34
N ALA A 259 1.21 -11.82 -19.04
CA ALA A 259 0.52 -13.06 -19.37
C ALA A 259 0.77 -14.13 -18.28
N GLY A 260 -0.13 -15.11 -18.23
CA GLY A 260 -0.04 -16.25 -17.32
C GLY A 260 -0.73 -16.05 -15.97
N ASN A 261 -0.36 -16.89 -15.01
CA ASN A 261 -0.91 -16.84 -13.67
C ASN A 261 -0.16 -15.81 -12.82
N LYS A 262 -0.90 -15.06 -12.00
CA LYS A 262 -0.33 -14.15 -11.00
C LYS A 262 0.56 -14.95 -10.04
N LYS A 263 1.81 -14.53 -9.88
CA LYS A 263 2.72 -15.11 -8.89
C LYS A 263 2.45 -14.45 -7.54
N LEU A 264 2.23 -15.27 -6.51
CA LEU A 264 1.98 -14.86 -5.12
C LEU A 264 2.84 -15.74 -4.22
N VAL A 265 4.06 -15.26 -3.91
CA VAL A 265 5.02 -16.03 -3.11
C VAL A 265 5.66 -15.13 -2.07
N ARG A 266 5.68 -15.54 -0.81
CA ARG A 266 6.47 -14.93 0.26
C ARG A 266 7.54 -15.92 0.69
N ARG A 267 8.81 -15.49 0.72
CA ARG A 267 9.94 -16.35 1.07
C ARG A 267 11.18 -15.54 1.45
N GLU A 268 12.20 -16.26 1.88
CA GLU A 268 13.55 -15.74 2.05
C GLU A 268 14.32 -15.79 0.72
N TYR A 269 15.08 -14.73 0.43
CA TYR A 269 15.91 -14.59 -0.75
C TYR A 269 17.36 -14.46 -0.34
N GLN A 270 18.24 -15.08 -1.11
CA GLN A 270 19.69 -14.98 -0.93
C GLN A 270 20.25 -13.99 -1.96
N GLY A 271 21.13 -13.11 -1.48
CA GLY A 271 21.76 -12.10 -2.32
C GLY A 271 23.01 -12.61 -3.02
N GLN A 272 23.23 -12.09 -4.22
CA GLN A 272 24.48 -12.23 -4.97
C GLN A 272 25.02 -10.87 -5.41
N ASN A 273 26.23 -10.86 -5.99
CA ASN A 273 26.93 -9.65 -6.41
C ASN A 273 27.04 -8.62 -5.27
N TRP A 274 26.45 -7.43 -5.41
CA TRP A 274 26.54 -6.38 -4.38
C TRP A 274 25.75 -6.66 -3.10
N LEU A 275 24.81 -7.62 -3.16
CA LEU A 275 24.08 -8.13 -1.99
C LEU A 275 24.61 -9.50 -1.54
N LYS A 276 25.77 -9.94 -2.04
CA LYS A 276 26.33 -11.25 -1.67
C LYS A 276 26.47 -11.43 -0.16
N GLY A 277 25.96 -12.55 0.33
CA GLY A 277 26.01 -12.93 1.74
C GLY A 277 24.88 -12.34 2.60
N LEU A 278 23.96 -11.59 2.00
CA LEU A 278 22.72 -11.16 2.66
C LEU A 278 21.61 -12.17 2.40
N CYS A 279 20.75 -12.34 3.40
CA CYS A 279 19.46 -13.00 3.26
C CYS A 279 18.38 -12.05 3.74
N TRP A 280 17.26 -11.98 3.03
CA TRP A 280 16.12 -11.14 3.43
C TRP A 280 14.80 -11.81 3.10
N THR A 281 13.77 -11.49 3.87
CA THR A 281 12.41 -11.90 3.54
C THR A 281 11.78 -10.88 2.61
N GLY A 282 11.01 -11.34 1.63
CA GLY A 282 10.23 -10.49 0.76
C GLY A 282 9.11 -11.27 0.09
N TYR A 283 8.40 -10.62 -0.82
CA TYR A 283 7.33 -11.28 -1.54
C TYR A 283 7.20 -10.81 -2.99
N GLU A 284 6.70 -11.70 -3.83
CA GLU A 284 6.38 -11.46 -5.24
C GLU A 284 4.86 -11.43 -5.39
N ILE A 285 4.33 -10.33 -5.91
CA ILE A 285 2.93 -10.15 -6.30
C ILE A 285 2.94 -9.50 -7.68
N HIS A 286 3.28 -10.27 -8.70
CA HIS A 286 3.42 -9.73 -10.05
C HIS A 286 2.71 -10.61 -11.08
N LEU A 287 2.41 -9.96 -12.19
CA LEU A 287 1.88 -10.58 -13.38
C LEU A 287 2.86 -10.28 -14.52
N GLY A 288 3.08 -11.30 -15.35
CA GLY A 288 3.90 -11.17 -16.54
C GLY A 288 5.30 -11.74 -16.41
N ARG A 289 5.99 -11.75 -17.55
CA ARG A 289 7.34 -12.29 -17.70
C ARG A 289 8.20 -11.27 -18.41
N THR A 290 9.39 -11.03 -17.85
CA THR A 290 10.37 -10.11 -18.42
C THR A 290 11.48 -10.88 -19.13
N GLU A 291 11.72 -10.54 -20.38
CA GLU A 291 12.80 -11.11 -21.18
C GLU A 291 13.89 -10.05 -21.39
N PHE A 292 15.14 -10.41 -21.09
CA PHE A 292 16.30 -9.55 -21.29
C PHE A 292 16.91 -9.80 -22.67
N HIS A 293 17.20 -8.72 -23.40
CA HIS A 293 17.72 -8.77 -24.76
C HIS A 293 19.24 -8.58 -24.83
N GLU A 294 19.83 -7.92 -23.84
CA GLU A 294 21.28 -7.66 -23.74
C GLU A 294 21.73 -7.80 -22.28
N ASN A 295 23.01 -8.14 -22.07
CA ASN A 295 23.52 -8.61 -20.79
C ASN A 295 24.60 -7.71 -20.11
N PRO A 296 24.42 -6.38 -19.96
CA PRO A 296 25.32 -5.59 -19.11
C PRO A 296 24.95 -5.65 -17.61
N GLN A 297 23.75 -6.14 -17.28
CA GLN A 297 23.12 -6.02 -15.95
C GLN A 297 23.53 -7.18 -15.03
N GLU A 298 23.82 -6.87 -13.77
CA GLU A 298 24.18 -7.87 -12.75
C GLU A 298 22.91 -8.32 -12.00
N PRO A 299 22.53 -9.61 -12.01
CA PRO A 299 21.47 -10.09 -11.15
C PRO A 299 21.91 -10.00 -9.68
N PHE A 300 21.03 -9.67 -8.75
CA PHE A 300 21.41 -9.57 -7.32
C PHE A 300 20.70 -10.56 -6.39
N VAL A 301 19.84 -11.41 -6.95
CA VAL A 301 19.12 -12.47 -6.23
C VAL A 301 19.59 -13.82 -6.75
N GLU A 302 19.94 -14.74 -5.87
CA GLU A 302 20.30 -16.10 -6.27
C GLU A 302 19.09 -16.82 -6.90
N PRO A 303 19.30 -17.58 -7.99
CA PRO A 303 18.22 -18.32 -8.62
C PRO A 303 17.84 -19.54 -7.76
N GLU A 304 16.58 -19.60 -7.33
CA GLU A 304 15.71 -20.70 -7.76
C GLU A 304 16.28 -22.13 -7.79
N ALA A 305 16.65 -22.46 -9.02
CA ALA A 305 17.26 -23.67 -9.48
C ALA A 305 18.11 -23.32 -10.72
N PRO A 306 19.05 -24.19 -11.16
CA PRO A 306 19.89 -23.97 -12.34
C PRO A 306 19.14 -24.07 -13.69
N LEU A 307 17.81 -23.91 -13.71
CA LEU A 307 17.01 -24.01 -14.92
C LEU A 307 17.12 -22.70 -15.71
N ALA A 308 17.76 -22.82 -16.88
CA ALA A 308 17.85 -21.76 -17.87
C ALA A 308 16.43 -21.24 -18.22
N ASN A 309 16.26 -19.91 -18.16
CA ASN A 309 15.11 -19.10 -18.59
C ASN A 309 14.16 -18.56 -17.51
N GLU A 310 14.52 -18.56 -16.22
CA GLU A 310 13.83 -17.66 -15.29
C GLU A 310 14.36 -16.23 -15.41
N SER A 311 13.44 -15.28 -15.61
CA SER A 311 13.71 -13.85 -15.59
C SER A 311 14.31 -13.45 -14.24
N SER A 312 15.42 -12.72 -14.24
CA SER A 312 16.05 -12.27 -12.99
C SER A 312 15.04 -11.52 -12.10
N LEU A 313 14.94 -11.94 -10.84
CA LEU A 313 14.06 -11.31 -9.83
C LEU A 313 14.52 -9.91 -9.44
N GLY A 314 15.80 -9.61 -9.68
CA GLY A 314 16.35 -8.28 -9.46
C GLY A 314 17.68 -8.09 -10.17
N VAL A 315 17.86 -6.91 -10.75
CA VAL A 315 19.05 -6.53 -11.53
C VAL A 315 19.55 -5.15 -11.12
N ILE A 316 20.86 -4.95 -11.25
CA ILE A 316 21.50 -3.65 -11.17
C ILE A 316 22.30 -3.38 -12.44
N GLU A 317 22.13 -2.19 -13.02
CA GLU A 317 22.97 -1.67 -14.10
C GLU A 317 23.72 -0.44 -13.60
N ARG A 318 25.01 -0.63 -13.31
CA ARG A 318 25.82 0.38 -12.60
C ARG A 318 26.10 1.62 -13.43
N LYS A 319 26.33 1.47 -14.74
CA LYS A 319 26.68 2.62 -15.60
C LYS A 319 25.50 3.56 -15.75
N GLN A 320 24.30 3.00 -15.82
CA GLN A 320 23.07 3.75 -15.92
C GLN A 320 22.46 4.09 -14.55
N LYS A 321 23.05 3.59 -13.45
CA LYS A 321 22.55 3.73 -12.08
C LYS A 321 21.10 3.26 -11.94
N ILE A 322 20.78 2.09 -12.49
CA ILE A 322 19.43 1.53 -12.45
C ILE A 322 19.41 0.30 -11.57
N ILE A 323 18.38 0.19 -10.74
CA ILE A 323 18.04 -1.02 -9.99
C ILE A 323 16.61 -1.39 -10.38
N GLY A 324 16.36 -2.66 -10.64
CA GLY A 324 15.04 -3.19 -10.93
C GLY A 324 14.78 -4.45 -10.13
N THR A 325 13.59 -4.61 -9.55
CA THR A 325 13.24 -5.81 -8.77
C THR A 325 11.76 -6.14 -8.83
N TYR A 326 11.45 -7.44 -8.77
CA TYR A 326 10.09 -7.94 -8.55
C TYR A 326 9.76 -8.17 -7.08
N ILE A 327 10.75 -8.05 -6.19
CA ILE A 327 10.62 -8.37 -4.77
C ILE A 327 10.16 -7.13 -4.01
N HIS A 328 8.95 -7.20 -3.47
CA HIS A 328 8.41 -6.25 -2.51
C HIS A 328 8.90 -6.58 -1.08
N GLY A 329 8.84 -5.60 -0.18
CA GLY A 329 9.33 -5.73 1.20
C GLY A 329 10.85 -5.87 1.34
N TRP A 330 11.63 -5.90 0.25
CA TRP A 330 13.09 -6.06 0.34
C TRP A 330 13.80 -4.92 1.09
N LEU A 331 13.21 -3.73 1.13
CA LEU A 331 13.70 -2.60 1.93
C LEU A 331 13.37 -2.72 3.43
N GLU A 332 12.61 -3.73 3.85
CA GLU A 332 12.42 -4.03 5.28
C GLU A 332 13.65 -4.69 5.91
N SER A 333 14.64 -5.13 5.11
CA SER A 333 15.94 -5.57 5.63
C SER A 333 16.86 -4.37 5.86
N PRO A 334 17.29 -4.12 7.11
CA PRO A 334 18.29 -3.10 7.42
C PRO A 334 19.60 -3.27 6.65
N GLU A 335 20.02 -4.51 6.41
CA GLU A 335 21.25 -4.84 5.68
C GLU A 335 21.13 -4.50 4.20
N VAL A 336 19.97 -4.77 3.58
CA VAL A 336 19.68 -4.38 2.19
C VAL A 336 19.68 -2.86 2.07
N ILE A 337 19.02 -2.15 2.98
CA ILE A 337 19.05 -0.68 3.04
C ILE A 337 20.48 -0.19 3.19
N GLN A 338 21.27 -0.77 4.10
CA GLN A 338 22.65 -0.33 4.32
C GLN A 338 23.48 -0.43 3.03
N LYS A 339 23.34 -1.54 2.28
CA LYS A 339 23.98 -1.70 0.98
C LYS A 339 23.46 -0.69 -0.04
N LEU A 340 22.15 -0.44 -0.08
CA LEU A 340 21.54 0.51 -0.98
C LEU A 340 22.07 1.93 -0.73
N LEU A 341 22.04 2.39 0.53
CA LEU A 341 22.53 3.72 0.91
C LEU A 341 24.01 3.90 0.57
N ALA A 342 24.83 2.85 0.72
CA ALA A 342 26.24 2.88 0.33
C ALA A 342 26.48 3.04 -1.18
N LEU A 343 25.49 2.74 -2.04
CA LEU A 343 25.55 3.05 -3.47
C LEU A 343 25.23 4.54 -3.75
N LEU A 344 24.43 5.15 -2.89
CA LEU A 344 23.92 6.52 -3.09
C LEU A 344 24.89 7.56 -2.53
N THR A 345 25.48 7.29 -1.36
CA THR A 345 26.32 8.25 -0.65
C THR A 345 27.31 7.56 0.29
N SER A 346 28.36 8.27 0.68
CA SER A 346 29.33 7.86 1.70
C SER A 346 28.95 8.31 3.12
N GLU A 347 27.88 9.09 3.26
CA GLU A 347 27.39 9.55 4.56
C GLU A 347 26.82 8.39 5.40
N PRO A 348 27.12 8.33 6.71
CA PRO A 348 26.53 7.32 7.59
C PRO A 348 25.08 7.67 7.97
N PHE A 349 24.26 6.63 8.06
CA PHE A 349 22.88 6.67 8.55
C PHE A 349 22.72 5.73 9.74
N ASP A 350 21.86 6.15 10.68
CA ASP A 350 21.39 5.27 11.76
C ASP A 350 20.16 4.52 11.26
N ILE A 351 20.35 3.25 10.92
CA ILE A 351 19.32 2.38 10.36
C ILE A 351 18.70 1.59 11.52
N PRO A 352 17.36 1.62 11.69
CA PRO A 352 16.68 0.78 12.68
C PRO A 352 17.07 -0.70 12.54
N ARG A 353 17.26 -1.39 13.67
CA ARG A 353 17.59 -2.82 13.68
C ARG A 353 16.48 -3.70 13.12
N SER A 354 15.24 -3.25 13.24
CA SER A 354 14.08 -3.94 12.68
C SER A 354 12.95 -2.95 12.48
N PHE A 355 12.52 -2.81 11.21
CA PHE A 355 11.32 -2.05 10.87
C PHE A 355 10.05 -2.80 11.32
N GLN A 356 10.09 -4.14 11.28
CA GLN A 356 9.00 -5.01 11.73
C GLN A 356 8.73 -4.85 13.23
N GLU A 357 9.77 -4.84 14.08
CA GLU A 357 9.61 -4.61 15.53
C GLU A 357 9.03 -3.22 15.81
N THR A 358 9.42 -2.23 15.02
CA THR A 358 8.88 -0.86 15.15
C THR A 358 7.39 -0.84 14.82
N LYS A 359 6.98 -1.54 13.75
CA LYS A 359 5.58 -1.68 13.35
C LYS A 359 4.75 -2.41 14.39
N GLU A 360 5.24 -3.56 14.87
CA GLU A 360 4.58 -4.35 15.91
C GLU A 360 4.36 -3.52 17.18
N ARG A 361 5.37 -2.75 17.60
CA ARG A 361 5.23 -1.86 18.75
C ARG A 361 4.15 -0.80 18.56
N GLU A 362 4.08 -0.15 17.40
CA GLU A 362 3.04 0.87 17.14
C GLU A 362 1.64 0.24 17.07
N MET A 363 1.52 -1.00 16.58
CA MET A 363 0.27 -1.76 16.62
C MET A 363 -0.14 -2.15 18.04
N ASP A 364 0.81 -2.61 18.87
CA ASP A 364 0.56 -2.93 20.28
C ASP A 364 0.14 -1.67 21.07
N GLU A 365 0.79 -0.54 20.80
CA GLU A 365 0.42 0.75 21.39
C GLU A 365 -0.99 1.18 20.98
N LEU A 366 -1.38 0.97 19.71
CA LEU A 366 -2.74 1.21 19.25
C LEU A 366 -3.74 0.29 19.95
N ALA A 367 -3.43 -1.00 20.10
CA ALA A 367 -4.30 -1.96 20.77
C ALA A 367 -4.59 -1.54 22.22
N LEU A 368 -3.53 -1.24 22.99
CA LEU A 368 -3.66 -0.76 24.36
C LEU A 368 -4.45 0.56 24.43
N PHE A 369 -4.23 1.47 23.47
CA PHE A 369 -4.95 2.72 23.39
C PHE A 369 -6.45 2.52 23.11
N LEU A 370 -6.81 1.56 22.27
CA LEU A 370 -8.20 1.20 22.03
C LEU A 370 -8.84 0.53 23.25
N GLU A 371 -8.12 -0.33 23.96
CA GLU A 371 -8.58 -0.96 25.21
C GLU A 371 -8.83 0.06 26.33
N GLU A 372 -8.04 1.13 26.39
CA GLU A 372 -8.23 2.22 27.36
C GLU A 372 -9.51 3.03 27.09
N HIS A 373 -9.87 3.21 25.82
CA HIS A 373 -10.91 4.16 25.39
C HIS A 373 -12.19 3.53 24.85
N CYS A 374 -12.21 2.21 24.68
CA CYS A 374 -13.34 1.45 24.17
C CYS A 374 -13.65 0.25 25.06
N GLU A 375 -14.92 -0.14 25.10
CA GLU A 375 -15.38 -1.36 25.74
C GLU A 375 -15.09 -2.58 24.86
N VAL A 376 -13.79 -2.86 24.61
CA VAL A 376 -13.33 -3.90 23.67
C VAL A 376 -13.90 -5.28 24.00
N GLU A 377 -14.03 -5.62 25.27
CA GLU A 377 -14.68 -6.88 25.67
C GLU A 377 -16.12 -6.99 25.16
N LYS A 378 -16.91 -5.90 25.22
CA LYS A 378 -18.28 -5.89 24.67
C LYS A 378 -18.29 -5.96 23.14
N ILE A 379 -17.29 -5.37 22.49
CA ILE A 379 -17.12 -5.43 21.04
C ILE A 379 -16.82 -6.88 20.60
N LEU A 380 -15.97 -7.59 21.35
CA LEU A 380 -15.53 -8.95 21.03
C LEU A 380 -16.45 -10.05 21.57
N GLN A 381 -17.29 -9.79 22.56
CA GLN A 381 -18.23 -10.78 23.09
C GLN A 381 -19.15 -11.27 21.97
N ASN A 382 -19.16 -12.59 21.74
CA ASN A 382 -20.00 -13.28 20.75
C ASN A 382 -21.47 -13.38 21.17
#